data_AF-A0A6L9ENM5-F1
#
_entry.id   AF-A0A6L9ENM5-F1
#
_cell.length_a   1.000
_cell.length_b   1.000
_cell.length_c   1.000
_cell.angle_alpha   90.00
_cell.angle_beta   90.00
_cell.angle_gamma   90.00
#
_symmetry.space_group_name_H-M   'P 1'
#
loop_
_entity.id
_entity.type
_entity.pdbx_description
1 polymer ?
#
loop_
_entity_poly.entity_id
_entity_poly.type
_entity_poly.pdbx_seq_one_letter_code
_entity_poly.pdbx_strand_id
1 'polypeptide(L)' 'MNREQLEKYLKKKVKIKLFDGEEIEGYLRKSGEDDFKNNPNLFIPKNYYFLVDKDLNCISCLFKISHTRKIGICDS' A
#
# COMPACT_ATOMS: atom_id res chain seq x y z
N MET A 1 1.71 -4.28 13.59
CA MET A 1 0.97 -3.19 12.90
C MET A 1 -0.50 -3.50 12.98
N ASN A 2 -1.35 -2.56 13.40
CA ASN A 2 -2.80 -2.79 13.47
C ASN A 2 -3.49 -2.23 12.22
N ARG A 3 -4.59 -2.87 11.78
CA ARG A 3 -5.28 -2.52 10.53
C ARG A 3 -5.74 -1.07 10.51
N GLU A 4 -6.31 -0.62 11.61
CA GLU A 4 -6.77 0.75 11.76
C GLU A 4 -5.64 1.77 11.64
N GLN A 5 -4.43 1.45 12.10
CA GLN A 5 -3.26 2.34 11.95
C GLN A 5 -2.84 2.44 10.48
N LEU A 6 -2.79 1.30 9.78
CA LEU A 6 -2.43 1.26 8.38
C LEU A 6 -3.48 2.00 7.52
N GLU A 7 -4.76 1.76 7.78
CA GLU A 7 -5.86 2.32 6.98
C GLU A 7 -6.01 3.84 7.19
N LYS A 8 -5.54 4.42 8.30
CA LYS A 8 -5.42 5.90 8.48
C LYS A 8 -4.51 6.58 7.47
N TYR A 9 -3.64 5.81 6.82
CA TYR A 9 -2.69 6.31 5.83
C TYR A 9 -3.11 6.00 4.38
N LEU A 10 -4.31 5.44 4.15
CA LEU A 10 -4.82 5.23 2.79
C LEU A 10 -4.84 6.54 2.01
N LYS A 11 -4.44 6.46 0.74
CA LYS A 11 -4.29 7.56 -0.22
C LYS A 11 -3.25 8.62 0.17
N LYS A 12 -2.50 8.43 1.26
CA LYS A 12 -1.40 9.31 1.67
C LYS A 12 -0.07 8.74 1.21
N LYS A 13 0.90 9.65 0.99
CA LYS A 13 2.28 9.28 0.72
C LYS A 13 2.92 8.78 2.01
N VAL A 14 3.44 7.56 1.96
CA VAL A 14 4.06 6.89 3.10
C VAL A 14 5.37 6.23 2.70
N LYS A 15 6.24 6.05 3.68
CA LYS A 15 7.36 5.14 3.62
C LYS A 15 7.02 3.87 4.42
N ILE A 16 7.04 2.72 3.76
CA ILE A 16 6.79 1.41 4.37
C ILE A 16 8.08 0.60 4.43
N LYS A 17 8.26 -0.13 5.54
CA LYS A 17 9.26 -1.19 5.65
C LYS A 17 8.58 -2.55 5.73
N LEU A 18 8.90 -3.45 4.79
CA LEU A 18 8.40 -4.82 4.75
C LEU A 18 9.28 -5.77 5.58
N PHE A 19 8.89 -7.04 5.67
CA PHE A 19 9.54 -8.04 6.52
C PHE A 19 10.90 -8.52 5.99
N ASP A 20 11.11 -8.41 4.69
CA ASP A 20 12.37 -8.67 3.97
C ASP A 20 13.39 -7.53 4.14
N GLY A 21 12.99 -6.43 4.78
CA GLY A 21 13.83 -5.27 5.00
C GLY A 21 13.73 -4.21 3.90
N GLU A 22 12.95 -4.47 2.84
CA GLU A 22 12.71 -3.52 1.76
C GLU A 22 11.98 -2.27 2.28
N GLU A 23 12.46 -1.10 1.87
CA GLU A 23 11.85 0.19 2.18
C GLU A 23 11.37 0.85 0.89
N ILE A 24 10.05 1.06 0.79
CA ILE A 24 9.41 1.60 -0.40
C ILE A 24 8.65 2.86 0.01
N GLU A 25 8.64 3.88 -0.86
CA GLU A 25 7.89 5.11 -0.67
C GLU A 25 6.86 5.29 -1.78
N GLY A 26 5.61 5.60 -1.41
CA GLY A 26 4.52 5.79 -2.36
C GLY A 26 3.18 6.07 -1.70
N TYR A 27 2.13 6.16 -2.49
CA TYR A 27 0.77 6.36 -1.99
C TYR A 27 0.14 5.02 -1.63
N LEU A 28 -0.29 4.88 -0.37
CA LEU A 28 -0.88 3.64 0.11
C LEU A 28 -2.28 3.42 -0.48
N ARG A 29 -2.48 2.28 -1.13
CA ARG A 29 -3.76 1.86 -1.71
C ARG A 29 -4.14 0.47 -1.23
N LYS A 30 -5.42 0.15 -1.36
CA LYS A 30 -5.98 -1.14 -0.99
C LYS A 30 -6.55 -1.86 -2.22
N SER A 31 -6.41 -3.18 -2.21
CA SER A 31 -6.97 -4.01 -3.26
C SER A 31 -8.51 -3.98 -3.24
N GLY A 32 -9.11 -4.01 -4.43
CA GLY A 32 -10.56 -3.88 -4.61
C GLY A 32 -11.10 -2.44 -4.63
N GLU A 33 -10.23 -1.43 -4.74
CA GLU A 33 -10.65 -0.05 -5.04
C GLU A 33 -11.02 0.11 -6.53
N ASP A 34 -12.07 0.89 -6.82
CA ASP A 34 -12.59 1.11 -8.19
C ASP A 34 -11.55 1.75 -9.13
N ASP A 35 -10.62 2.54 -8.58
CA ASP A 35 -9.49 3.14 -9.30
C ASP A 35 -8.65 2.08 -10.05
N PHE A 36 -8.67 0.82 -9.59
CA PHE A 36 -7.86 -0.27 -10.12
C PHE A 36 -8.68 -1.41 -10.75
N LYS A 37 -9.98 -1.20 -11.03
CA LYS A 37 -10.88 -2.23 -11.59
C LYS A 37 -10.38 -2.86 -12.90
N ASN A 38 -9.61 -2.09 -13.68
CA ASN A 38 -9.04 -2.54 -14.96
C ASN A 38 -7.79 -3.42 -14.78
N ASN A 39 -7.24 -3.51 -13.56
CA ASN A 39 -6.13 -4.39 -13.22
C ASN A 39 -6.64 -5.52 -12.30
N PRO A 40 -6.91 -6.72 -12.84
CA PRO A 40 -7.43 -7.85 -12.08
C PRO A 40 -6.57 -8.20 -10.87
N ASN A 41 -5.25 -8.02 -10.97
CA ASN A 41 -4.30 -8.32 -9.89
C ASN A 41 -4.44 -7.35 -8.71
N LEU A 42 -4.94 -6.13 -8.94
CA LEU A 42 -5.16 -5.14 -7.88
C LEU A 42 -6.62 -5.13 -7.41
N PHE A 43 -7.56 -5.57 -8.25
CA PHE A 43 -8.99 -5.53 -7.93
C PHE A 43 -9.52 -6.82 -7.30
N ILE A 44 -9.12 -8.00 -7.79
CA ILE A 44 -9.68 -9.29 -7.36
C ILE A 44 -9.21 -9.67 -5.94
N PRO A 45 -7.91 -9.54 -5.58
CA PRO A 45 -7.46 -9.87 -4.24
C PRO A 45 -8.14 -8.97 -3.21
N LYS A 46 -8.51 -9.54 -2.05
CA LYS A 46 -9.12 -8.78 -0.95
C LYS A 46 -8.17 -8.74 0.24
N ASN A 47 -8.21 -7.64 0.99
CA ASN A 47 -7.37 -7.40 2.18
C ASN A 47 -5.86 -7.35 1.88
N TYR A 48 -5.48 -6.93 0.68
CA TYR A 48 -4.10 -6.60 0.33
C TYR A 48 -3.94 -5.08 0.21
N TYR A 49 -2.71 -4.65 0.38
CA TYR A 49 -2.27 -3.27 0.24
C TYR A 49 -1.10 -3.22 -0.73
N PHE A 50 -0.92 -2.06 -1.35
CA PHE A 50 0.17 -1.79 -2.26
C PHE A 50 0.48 -0.29 -2.29
N LEU A 51 1.64 0.05 -2.82
CA LEU A 51 2.02 1.43 -3.07
C LEU A 51 1.91 1.76 -4.55
N VAL A 52 1.47 2.98 -4.83
CA VAL A 52 1.49 3.57 -6.16
C VAL A 52 2.32 4.84 -6.20
N ASP A 53 2.78 5.21 -7.38
CA ASP A 53 3.36 6.53 -7.63
C ASP A 53 2.29 7.62 -7.80
N LYS A 54 2.69 8.82 -8.23
CA LYS A 54 1.77 9.96 -8.46
C LYS A 54 0.81 9.73 -9.62
N ASP A 55 1.19 8.88 -10.57
CA ASP A 55 0.44 8.55 -11.78
C ASP A 55 -0.39 7.26 -11.63
N LEU A 56 -0.52 6.77 -10.39
CA LEU A 56 -1.24 5.56 -10.01
C LEU A 56 -0.63 4.25 -10.56
N ASN A 57 0.66 4.26 -10.94
CA ASN A 57 1.36 3.01 -11.28
C ASN A 57 1.74 2.25 -10.02
N CYS A 58 1.50 0.94 -10.01
CA CYS A 58 1.89 0.07 -8.89
C CYS A 58 3.41 -0.05 -8.83
N ILE A 59 4.01 0.35 -7.71
CA ILE A 59 5.47 0.36 -7.49
C ILE A 59 5.92 -0.64 -6.42
N SER A 60 4.99 -1.35 -5.79
CA SER A 60 5.30 -2.42 -4.83
C SER A 60 4.61 -3.71 -5.21
N CYS A 61 5.04 -4.83 -4.62
CA CYS A 61 4.23 -6.03 -4.57
C CYS A 61 2.99 -5.83 -3.67
N LEU A 62 1.99 -6.69 -3.83
CA LEU A 62 0.88 -6.79 -2.88
C LEU A 62 1.39 -7.31 -1.54
N PHE A 63 1.02 -6.65 -0.46
CA PHE A 63 1.38 -7.06 0.89
C PHE A 63 0.17 -7.08 1.82
N LYS A 64 0.26 -7.94 2.85
CA LYS A 64 -0.69 -7.95 3.97
C LYS A 64 -0.16 -7.09 5.09
N ILE A 65 -1.03 -6.73 6.02
CA ILE A 65 -0.59 -6.03 7.23
C ILE A 65 0.45 -6.79 8.06
N SER A 66 0.40 -8.13 8.05
CA SER A 66 1.38 -8.99 8.71
C SER A 66 2.79 -8.86 8.11
N HIS A 67 2.90 -8.39 6.86
CA HIS A 67 4.17 -8.17 6.17
C HIS A 67 4.77 -6.79 6.52
N THR A 68 3.94 -5.86 7.01
CA THR A 68 4.35 -4.50 7.33
C THR A 68 5.04 -4.43 8.69
N ARG A 69 6.32 -4.05 8.71
CA ARG A 69 7.10 -3.85 9.94
C ARG A 69 6.98 -2.43 10.47
N LYS A 70 7.09 -1.44 9.59
CA LYS A 70 6.98 -0.01 9.93
C LYS A 70 6.27 0.75 8.83
N ILE A 71 5.58 1.83 9.21
CA ILE A 71 5.01 2.81 8.28
C ILE A 71 5.19 4.21 8.87
N GLY A 72 5.50 5.19 8.03
CA GLY A 72 5.55 6.60 8.39
C GLY A 72 4.98 7.46 7.26
N ILE A 73 4.39 8.60 7.61
CA ILE A 73 3.98 9.61 6.63
C ILE A 73 5.24 10.27 6.08
N CYS A 74 5.29 10.48 4.77
CA CYS A 74 6.25 11.42 4.18
C CYS A 74 5.58 12.78 4.13
N ASP A 75 5.71 13.58 5.19
CA ASP A 75 5.32 14.98 5.16
C ASP A 75 6.25 15.69 4.18
N SER A 76 5.66 16.32 3.16
CA SER A 76 6.38 17.21 2.23
C SER A 76 6.32 18.64 2.75
#